data_AF-A0A2I0CXE3-F1
#
_entry.id   AF-A0A2I0CXE3-F1
#
_cell.length_a   1.000
_cell.length_b   1.000
_cell.length_c   1.000
_cell.angle_alpha   90.00
_cell.angle_beta   90.00
_cell.angle_gamma   90.00
#
_symmetry.space_group_name_H-M   'P 1'
#
loop_
_entity.id
_entity.type
_entity.pdbx_description
1 polymer ?
#
loop_
_entity_poly.entity_id
_entity_poly.type
_entity_poly.pdbx_seq_one_letter_code
_entity_poly.pdbx_strand_id
1 'polypeptide(L)'
;MSDRVLLKLGGSILTDKSADCAINRESLATIAAAVAAVRTEGTVIIHGAGSCGHPEAKRYHLDTGAVSGETEGSNVTHRAVSGLNAEVV
;
A
#
# COMPACT_ATOMS: atom_id res chain seq x y z
N MET A 1 6.39 2.25 -30.55
CA MET A 1 6.47 1.23 -29.49
C MET A 1 5.51 1.68 -28.43
N SER A 2 4.63 0.79 -28.00
CA SER A 2 3.80 1.08 -26.84
C SER A 2 4.51 0.50 -25.62
N ASP A 3 4.72 1.34 -24.62
CA ASP A 3 5.38 0.96 -23.39
C ASP A 3 4.32 0.60 -22.34
N ARG A 4 4.46 -0.59 -21.74
CA ARG A 4 3.78 -0.94 -20.50
C ARG A 4 4.63 -0.51 -19.32
N VAL A 5 4.01 0.13 -18.34
CA VAL A 5 4.73 0.69 -17.19
C VAL A 5 4.36 -0.05 -15.92
N LEU A 6 5.37 -0.40 -15.13
CA LEU A 6 5.20 -0.83 -13.75
C LEU A 6 5.54 0.35 -12.83
N LEU A 7 4.56 0.85 -12.08
CA LEU A 7 4.73 1.98 -11.17
C LEU A 7 4.61 1.50 -9.72
N LYS A 8 5.69 1.64 -8.95
CA LYS A 8 5.68 1.38 -7.50
C LYS A 8 5.51 2.68 -6.71
N LEU A 9 4.38 2.79 -6.01
CA LEU A 9 4.11 3.86 -5.05
C LEU A 9 4.63 3.44 -3.68
N GLY A 10 5.59 4.20 -3.13
CA GLY A 10 6.08 3.97 -1.78
C GLY A 10 4.98 4.19 -0.74
N GLY A 11 4.89 3.37 0.31
CA GLY A 11 3.88 3.59 1.35
C GLY A 11 4.00 4.96 2.02
N SER A 12 5.21 5.53 2.10
CA SER A 12 5.46 6.84 2.71
C SER A 12 4.87 8.03 1.97
N ILE A 13 4.57 7.91 0.69
CA ILE A 13 3.87 8.99 -0.05
C ILE A 13 2.35 8.84 0.07
N LEU A 14 1.87 7.62 0.35
CA LEU A 14 0.44 7.32 0.44
C LEU A 14 -0.12 7.48 1.86
N THR A 15 0.74 7.43 2.87
CA THR A 15 0.34 7.45 4.28
C THR A 15 1.24 8.36 5.11
N ASP A 16 0.68 9.00 6.13
CA ASP A 16 1.46 9.66 7.18
C ASP A 16 2.00 8.63 8.17
N LYS A 17 3.32 8.65 8.41
CA LYS A 17 4.02 7.74 9.34
C LYS A 17 3.82 8.09 10.81
N SER A 18 3.33 9.29 11.12
CA SER A 18 3.14 9.78 12.49
C SER A 18 1.79 9.40 13.10
N ALA A 19 0.87 8.88 12.30
CA ALA A 19 -0.49 8.50 12.70
C ALA A 19 -0.83 7.07 12.24
N ASP A 20 -1.74 6.42 12.97
CA ASP A 20 -2.22 5.06 12.66
C ASP A 20 -3.01 5.05 11.35
N CYS A 21 -2.39 4.54 10.29
CA CYS A 21 -2.99 4.39 8.96
C CYS A 21 -3.67 5.66 8.42
N ALA A 22 -3.07 6.84 8.64
CA ALA A 22 -3.60 8.07 8.07
C ALA A 22 -3.23 8.18 6.58
N ILE A 23 -4.24 8.11 5.71
CA ILE A 23 -4.07 8.17 4.26
C ILE A 23 -3.84 9.63 3.81
N ASN A 24 -2.80 9.85 3.01
CA ASN A 24 -2.53 11.13 2.37
C ASN A 24 -3.36 11.26 1.06
N ARG A 25 -4.61 11.72 1.21
CA ARG A 25 -5.55 11.88 0.09
C ARG A 25 -5.10 12.91 -0.94
N GLU A 26 -4.37 13.95 -0.53
CA GLU A 26 -3.83 14.97 -1.44
C GLU A 26 -2.76 14.38 -2.36
N SER A 27 -1.83 13.60 -1.79
CA SER A 27 -0.81 12.90 -2.57
C SER A 27 -1.44 11.89 -3.53
N LEU A 28 -2.43 11.10 -3.05
CA LEU A 28 -3.18 10.17 -3.90
C LEU A 28 -3.84 10.86 -5.10
N ALA A 29 -4.54 11.98 -4.87
CA ALA A 29 -5.18 12.73 -5.95
C ALA A 29 -4.15 13.25 -6.98
N THR A 30 -3.02 13.75 -6.49
CA THR A 30 -1.92 14.24 -7.34
C THR A 30 -1.32 13.11 -8.20
N ILE A 31 -1.07 11.95 -7.59
CA ILE A 31 -0.53 10.77 -8.29
C ILE A 31 -1.55 10.26 -9.31
N ALA A 32 -2.83 10.15 -8.93
CA ALA A 32 -3.89 9.70 -9.83
C ALA A 32 -4.00 10.60 -11.07
N ALA A 33 -3.96 11.92 -10.88
CA ALA A 33 -3.95 12.88 -11.99
C ALA A 33 -2.71 12.71 -12.89
N ALA A 34 -1.53 12.52 -12.30
CA ALA A 34 -0.30 12.29 -13.06
C ALA A 34 -0.35 10.98 -13.86
N VAL A 35 -0.83 9.88 -13.27
CA VAL A 35 -0.97 8.58 -13.94
C VAL A 35 -1.98 8.68 -15.09
N ALA A 36 -3.11 9.36 -14.88
CA ALA A 36 -4.14 9.55 -15.91
C ALA A 36 -3.65 10.39 -17.11
N ALA A 37 -2.65 11.26 -16.91
CA ALA A 37 -2.07 12.07 -17.98
C ALA A 37 -1.09 11.29 -18.87
N VAL A 38 -0.61 10.12 -18.46
CA VAL A 38 0.36 9.33 -19.23
C VAL A 38 -0.35 8.51 -20.31
N ARG A 39 0.14 8.60 -21.55
CA ARG A 39 -0.29 7.72 -22.65
C ARG A 39 0.55 6.45 -22.66
N THR A 40 0.02 5.38 -22.06
CA THR A 40 0.59 4.02 -22.09
C THR A 40 -0.47 3.03 -22.61
N GLU A 41 -0.10 1.83 -23.09
CA GLU A 41 -1.10 0.75 -23.31
C GLU A 41 -1.52 0.08 -22.00
N GLY A 42 -0.88 0.41 -20.88
CA GLY A 42 -1.23 -0.14 -19.58
C GLY A 42 -0.20 0.23 -18.51
N THR A 43 -0.73 0.51 -17.32
CA THR A 43 0.07 0.77 -16.12
C THR A 43 -0.33 -0.25 -15.07
N VAL A 44 0.63 -0.99 -14.56
CA VAL A 44 0.47 -1.84 -13.37
C VAL A 44 0.94 -1.05 -12.17
N ILE A 45 0.08 -0.87 -11.17
CA ILE A 45 0.41 -0.15 -9.94
C ILE A 45 0.70 -1.15 -8.84
N ILE A 46 1.84 -0.96 -8.16
CA ILE A 46 2.18 -1.62 -6.91
C ILE A 46 2.23 -0.53 -5.85
N HIS A 47 1.70 -0.77 -4.65
CA HIS A 47 1.89 0.14 -3.53
C HIS A 47 2.57 -0.54 -2.35
N GLY A 48 3.24 0.25 -1.51
CA GLY A 48 3.69 -0.20 -0.19
C GLY A 48 2.54 -0.12 0.83
N ALA A 49 2.71 -0.82 1.96
CA ALA A 49 1.73 -0.82 3.05
C ALA A 49 1.64 0.51 3.84
N GLY A 50 2.70 1.32 3.83
CA GLY A 50 2.73 2.57 4.60
C GLY A 50 2.53 2.34 6.10
N SER A 51 1.97 3.31 6.81
CA SER A 51 1.56 3.17 8.21
C SER A 51 0.34 2.24 8.38
N CYS A 52 -0.29 1.78 7.30
CA CYS A 52 -1.42 0.85 7.32
C CYS A 52 -1.04 -0.63 7.42
N GLY A 53 0.24 -0.97 7.64
CA GLY A 53 0.61 -2.38 7.81
C GLY A 53 1.85 -2.60 8.65
N HIS A 54 2.83 -1.69 8.62
CA HIS A 54 4.04 -1.83 9.44
C HIS A 54 3.75 -1.93 10.96
N PRO A 55 2.82 -1.14 11.53
CA PRO A 55 2.49 -1.26 12.96
C PRO A 55 1.95 -2.65 13.32
N GLU A 56 0.98 -3.16 12.54
CA GLU A 56 0.38 -4.47 12.78
C GLU A 56 1.37 -5.61 12.56
N ALA A 57 2.14 -5.58 11.47
CA ALA A 57 3.15 -6.59 11.19
C ALA A 57 4.20 -6.68 12.31
N LYS A 58 4.59 -5.54 12.88
CA LYS A 58 5.51 -5.45 14.02
C LYS A 58 4.87 -5.95 15.32
N ARG A 59 3.61 -5.61 15.57
CA ARG A 59 2.83 -6.05 16.74
C ARG A 59 2.71 -7.57 16.82
N TYR A 60 2.55 -8.23 15.68
CA TYR A 60 2.39 -9.67 15.58
C TYR A 60 3.68 -10.41 15.16
N HIS A 61 4.84 -9.74 15.15
CA HIS A 61 6.15 -10.33 14.82
C HIS A 61 6.19 -11.12 13.51
N LEU A 62 5.46 -10.65 12.48
CA LEU A 62 5.33 -11.35 11.21
C LEU A 62 6.65 -11.47 10.43
N ASP A 63 7.66 -10.69 10.80
CA ASP A 63 9.02 -10.74 10.27
C ASP A 63 9.84 -11.94 10.78
N THR A 64 9.41 -12.57 11.87
CA THR A 64 10.13 -13.71 12.49
C THR A 64 9.71 -15.07 11.94
N GLY A 65 8.72 -15.10 11.04
CA GLY A 65 8.19 -16.30 10.43
C GLY A 65 6.85 -16.73 11.05
N ALA A 66 6.05 -17.46 10.28
CA ALA A 66 4.72 -17.88 10.71
C ALA A 66 4.79 -19.13 11.61
N VAL A 67 4.03 -19.10 12.70
CA VAL A 67 3.78 -20.27 13.56
C VAL A 67 2.46 -20.92 13.13
N SER A 68 2.45 -22.25 13.02
CA SER A 68 1.23 -22.98 12.66
C SER A 68 0.13 -22.73 13.68
N GLY A 69 -1.05 -22.31 13.21
CA GLY A 69 -2.20 -21.97 14.06
C GLY A 69 -2.29 -20.49 14.45
N GLU A 70 -1.25 -19.68 14.22
CA GLU A 70 -1.24 -18.25 14.56
C GLU A 70 -1.50 -17.37 13.32
N THR A 71 -2.75 -17.35 12.87
CA THR A 71 -3.14 -16.62 11.63
C THR A 71 -3.66 -15.20 11.88
N GLU A 72 -3.87 -14.82 13.14
CA GLU A 72 -4.49 -13.54 13.51
C GLU A 72 -3.68 -12.36 12.96
N GLY A 73 -2.37 -12.33 13.21
CA GLY A 73 -1.51 -11.25 12.76
C GLY A 73 -1.51 -11.07 11.24
N SER A 74 -1.53 -12.17 10.49
CA SER A 74 -1.66 -12.14 9.03
C SER A 74 -3.00 -11.56 8.60
N ASN A 75 -4.11 -11.95 9.24
CA ASN A 75 -5.44 -11.41 8.93
C ASN A 75 -5.54 -9.91 9.22
N VAL A 76 -5.14 -9.49 10.42
CA VAL A 76 -5.18 -8.08 10.85
C VAL A 76 -4.32 -7.21 9.94
N THR A 77 -3.07 -7.63 9.70
CA THR A 77 -2.15 -6.90 8.80
C THR A 77 -2.69 -6.85 7.37
N HIS A 78 -3.22 -7.97 6.85
CA HIS A 78 -3.80 -8.00 5.52
C HIS A 78 -5.00 -7.04 5.40
N ARG A 79 -5.93 -7.07 6.34
CA ARG A 79 -7.10 -6.18 6.34
C ARG A 79 -6.71 -4.71 6.36
N ALA A 80 -5.69 -4.35 7.14
CA ALA A 80 -5.20 -2.98 7.21
C ALA A 80 -4.59 -2.52 5.86
N VAL A 81 -3.78 -3.37 5.22
CA VAL A 81 -3.23 -3.09 3.88
C VAL A 81 -4.30 -3.11 2.79
N SER A 82 -5.31 -3.97 2.89
CA SER A 82 -6.47 -3.99 1.99
C SER A 82 -7.31 -2.71 2.11
N GLY A 83 -7.41 -2.14 3.31
CA GLY A 83 -8.03 -0.83 3.52
C GLY A 83 -7.31 0.27 2.75
N LEU A 84 -5.97 0.29 2.77
CA LEU A 84 -5.18 1.19 1.93
C LEU A 84 -5.39 0.90 0.44
N ASN A 85 -5.44 -0.38 0.04
CA ASN A 85 -5.63 -0.76 -1.36
C ASN A 85 -6.95 -0.19 -1.92
N ALA A 86 -8.06 -0.26 -1.15
CA ALA A 86 -9.37 0.26 -1.57
C ALA A 86 -9.39 1.78 -1.81
N GLU A 87 -8.36 2.50 -1.36
CA GLU A 87 -8.21 3.94 -1.54
C GLU A 87 -7.22 4.27 -2.67
N VAL A 88 -6.43 3.28 -3.12
CA VAL A 88 -5.43 3.40 -4.19
C VAL A 88 -5.97 2.90 -5.53
N VAL A 89 -6.74 1.80 -5.55
CA VAL A 89 -7.27 1.13 -6.76
C VAL A 89 -8.72 0.71 -6.64
#